data_AF-A0A1M4T660-F1
#
_entry.id   AF-A0A1M4T660-F1
#
_cell.length_a   1.000
_cell.length_b   1.000
_cell.length_c   1.000
_cell.angle_alpha   90.00
_cell.angle_beta   90.00
_cell.angle_gamma   90.00
#
_symmetry.space_group_name_H-M   'P 1'
#
loop_
_entity.id
_entity.type
_entity.pdbx_description
1 polymer ?
#
loop_
_entity_poly.entity_id
_entity_poly.type
_entity_poly.pdbx_seq_one_letter_code
_entity_poly.pdbx_strand_id
1 'polypeptide(L)'
;MPVTTDIVATYRGPGRVVRRLLDMGQREDRALAFVMAFCVIGFVAQLPGLARRAHLEGLDLNMLMGGALLGSVFMLPLMFYVLAWASGGIARLLGAPVTSYMARIALFWALLASSPLVLLNGLVGGFIGPGPAQTGAGLLWVAVFAWFWFSGLAQASRTAT
;
A
#
# COMPACT_ATOMS: atom_id res chain seq x y z
N MET A 1 0.51 10.07 -17.14
CA MET A 1 0.21 8.73 -17.68
C MET A 1 -0.89 8.11 -16.83
N PRO A 2 -1.60 7.08 -17.31
CA PRO A 2 -2.57 6.37 -16.50
C PRO A 2 -1.88 5.70 -15.30
N VAL A 3 -2.50 5.75 -14.12
CA VAL A 3 -1.99 5.15 -12.87
C VAL A 3 -1.67 3.66 -13.07
N THR A 4 -2.47 2.95 -13.86
CA THR A 4 -2.27 1.53 -14.18
C THR A 4 -0.96 1.24 -14.92
N THR A 5 -0.55 2.14 -15.82
CA THR A 5 0.73 2.01 -16.54
C THR A 5 1.91 2.24 -15.60
N ASP A 6 1.78 3.20 -14.67
CA ASP A 6 2.80 3.48 -13.67
C ASP A 6 2.94 2.33 -12.66
N ILE A 7 1.86 1.62 -12.31
CA ILE A 7 1.93 0.39 -11.50
C ILE A 7 2.82 -0.65 -12.19
N VAL A 8 2.55 -0.97 -13.47
CA VAL A 8 3.37 -1.94 -14.23
C VAL A 8 4.81 -1.47 -14.37
N ALA A 9 5.04 -0.18 -14.58
CA ALA A 9 6.37 0.39 -14.66
C ALA A 9 7.14 0.29 -13.32
N THR A 10 6.44 0.33 -12.19
CA THR A 10 7.03 0.23 -10.85
C THR A 10 7.72 -1.12 -10.64
N TYR A 11 7.19 -2.21 -11.21
CA TYR A 11 7.84 -3.54 -11.17
C TYR A 11 9.18 -3.58 -11.91
N ARG A 12 9.41 -2.69 -12.89
CA ARG A 12 10.68 -2.61 -13.66
C ARG A 12 11.65 -1.55 -13.13
N GLY A 13 11.23 -0.71 -12.20
CA GLY A 13 12.02 0.45 -11.80
C GLY A 13 11.27 1.38 -10.85
N PRO A 14 11.05 0.97 -9.59
CA PRO A 14 10.21 1.71 -8.66
C PRO A 14 10.72 3.13 -8.39
N GLY A 15 12.05 3.30 -8.27
CA GLY A 15 12.67 4.61 -8.11
C GLY A 15 12.36 5.56 -9.29
N ARG A 16 12.38 5.08 -10.53
CA ARG A 16 12.09 5.93 -11.71
C ARG A 16 10.67 6.49 -11.69
N VAL A 17 9.71 5.74 -11.17
CA VAL A 17 8.33 6.19 -11.03
C VAL A 17 8.21 7.21 -9.90
N VAL A 18 8.82 6.94 -8.74
CA VAL A 18 8.81 7.89 -7.61
C VAL A 18 9.46 9.22 -7.97
N ARG A 19 10.62 9.22 -8.64
CA ARG A 19 11.25 10.46 -9.13
C ARG A 19 10.29 11.25 -10.00
N ARG A 20 9.66 10.60 -10.98
CA ARG A 20 8.69 11.25 -11.87
C ARG A 20 7.49 11.82 -11.12
N LEU A 21 6.99 11.11 -10.11
CA LEU A 21 5.88 11.58 -9.27
C LEU A 21 6.26 12.81 -8.46
N LEU A 22 7.52 12.90 -8.00
CA LEU A 22 8.06 14.06 -7.30
C LEU A 22 8.32 15.25 -8.26
N ASP A 23 8.81 14.99 -9.47
CA ASP A 23 9.07 15.99 -10.51
C ASP A 23 7.78 16.70 -10.98
N MET A 24 6.62 16.06 -10.80
CA MET A 24 5.29 16.62 -11.13
C MET A 24 4.80 17.70 -10.14
N GLY A 25 5.63 18.11 -9.18
CA GLY A 25 5.33 19.14 -8.19
C GLY A 25 4.59 18.61 -6.94
N GLN A 26 4.71 19.37 -5.85
CA GLN A 26 4.15 18.99 -4.55
C GLN A 26 2.63 19.11 -4.56
N ARG A 27 1.96 17.97 -4.39
CA ARG A 27 0.51 17.81 -4.40
C ARG A 27 0.09 16.79 -3.36
N GLU A 28 -0.34 17.27 -2.19
CA GLU A 28 -0.80 16.45 -1.06
C GLU A 28 -2.12 15.71 -1.39
N ASP A 29 -2.98 16.34 -2.21
CA ASP A 29 -4.19 15.74 -2.75
C ASP A 29 -3.92 14.41 -3.48
N ARG A 30 -2.81 14.35 -4.23
CA ARG A 30 -2.37 13.12 -4.92
C ARG A 30 -1.92 12.04 -3.93
N ALA A 31 -1.19 12.43 -2.87
CA ALA A 31 -0.74 11.49 -1.85
C ALA A 31 -1.95 10.85 -1.14
N LEU A 32 -2.93 11.68 -0.76
CA LEU A 32 -4.20 11.22 -0.21
C LEU A 32 -4.93 10.28 -1.16
N ALA A 33 -5.02 10.63 -2.45
CA ALA A 33 -5.67 9.77 -3.43
C ALA A 33 -5.02 8.39 -3.52
N PHE A 34 -3.69 8.29 -3.45
CA PHE A 34 -2.99 7.00 -3.50
C PHE A 34 -3.27 6.11 -2.29
N VAL A 35 -3.19 6.67 -1.08
CA VAL A 35 -3.47 5.88 0.13
C VAL A 35 -4.94 5.48 0.21
N MET A 36 -5.86 6.38 -0.16
CA MET A 36 -7.29 6.07 -0.18
C MET A 36 -7.62 5.00 -1.22
N ALA A 37 -7.04 5.08 -2.42
CA ALA A 37 -7.20 4.04 -3.43
C ALA A 37 -6.68 2.68 -2.93
N PHE A 38 -5.50 2.65 -2.32
CA PHE A 38 -4.98 1.43 -1.71
C PHE A 38 -5.90 0.88 -0.62
N CYS A 39 -6.44 1.73 0.24
CA CYS A 39 -7.34 1.34 1.33
C CYS A 39 -8.65 0.73 0.81
N VAL A 40 -9.24 1.31 -0.23
CA VAL A 40 -10.43 0.75 -0.90
C VAL A 40 -10.09 -0.58 -1.56
N ILE A 41 -8.94 -0.69 -2.23
CA ILE A 41 -8.51 -1.97 -2.84
C ILE A 41 -8.26 -3.03 -1.74
N GLY A 42 -7.66 -2.65 -0.61
CA GLY A 42 -7.48 -3.53 0.54
C GLY A 42 -8.81 -4.02 1.12
N PHE A 43 -9.80 -3.14 1.22
CA PHE A 43 -11.17 -3.52 1.61
C PHE A 43 -11.78 -4.53 0.63
N VAL A 44 -11.61 -4.33 -0.69
CA VAL A 44 -12.08 -5.28 -1.71
C VAL A 44 -11.34 -6.62 -1.58
N ALA A 45 -10.03 -6.60 -1.32
CA ALA A 45 -9.22 -7.80 -1.19
C ALA A 45 -9.67 -8.70 -0.04
N GLN A 46 -10.15 -8.14 1.07
CA GLN A 46 -10.60 -8.93 2.23
C GLN A 46 -12.04 -9.46 2.10
N LEU A 47 -12.87 -8.98 1.16
CA LEU A 47 -14.26 -9.42 0.99
C LEU A 47 -14.41 -10.95 0.85
N PRO A 48 -13.62 -11.66 0.04
CA PRO A 48 -13.71 -13.12 -0.08
C PRO A 48 -13.48 -13.82 1.26
N GLY A 49 -12.52 -13.34 2.05
CA GLY A 49 -12.22 -13.87 3.38
C GLY A 49 -13.35 -13.62 4.38
N LEU A 50 -13.92 -12.41 4.38
CA LEU A 50 -15.07 -12.06 5.23
C LEU A 50 -16.31 -12.87 4.88
N ALA A 51 -16.60 -13.07 3.60
CA ALA A 51 -17.72 -13.89 3.14
C ALA A 51 -17.56 -15.35 3.57
N ARG A 52 -16.36 -15.93 3.39
CA ARG A 52 -16.05 -17.29 3.88
C ARG A 52 -16.27 -17.39 5.39
N ARG A 53 -15.74 -16.43 6.15
CA ARG A 53 -15.86 -16.41 7.61
C ARG A 53 -17.32 -16.30 8.06
N ALA A 54 -18.09 -15.40 7.47
CA ALA A 54 -19.51 -15.24 7.76
C ALA A 54 -20.28 -16.55 7.53
N HIS A 55 -19.97 -17.24 6.42
CA HIS A 55 -20.60 -18.51 6.09
C HIS A 55 -20.23 -19.65 7.05
N LEU A 56 -18.94 -19.77 7.42
CA LEU A 56 -18.46 -20.85 8.29
C LEU A 56 -18.82 -20.65 9.77
N GLU A 57 -18.79 -19.42 10.26
CA GLU A 57 -19.03 -19.07 11.68
C GLU A 57 -20.49 -18.68 11.95
N GLY A 58 -21.34 -18.60 10.91
CA GLY A 58 -22.74 -18.17 11.05
C GLY A 58 -22.90 -16.71 11.47
N LEU A 59 -21.93 -15.85 11.13
CA LEU A 59 -21.93 -14.43 11.48
C LEU A 59 -22.68 -13.60 10.43
N ASP A 60 -23.17 -12.42 10.83
CA ASP A 60 -23.73 -11.45 9.89
C ASP A 60 -22.63 -10.80 9.04
N LEU A 61 -22.73 -10.97 7.71
CA LEU A 61 -21.77 -10.44 6.76
C LEU A 61 -21.74 -8.90 6.74
N ASN A 62 -22.90 -8.24 6.88
CA ASN A 62 -22.98 -6.79 6.84
C ASN A 62 -22.24 -6.16 8.02
N MET A 63 -22.36 -6.74 9.21
CA MET A 63 -21.62 -6.34 10.40
C MET A 63 -20.10 -6.48 10.19
N LEU A 64 -19.64 -7.61 9.65
CA LEU A 64 -18.23 -7.83 9.35
C LEU A 64 -17.71 -6.84 8.30
N MET A 65 -18.45 -6.64 7.22
CA MET A 65 -18.13 -5.69 6.16
C MET A 65 -18.14 -4.25 6.65
N GLY A 66 -19.05 -3.87 7.55
CA GLY A 66 -19.11 -2.54 8.15
C GLY A 66 -17.86 -2.24 8.99
N GLY A 67 -17.46 -3.16 9.87
CA GLY A 67 -16.22 -3.02 10.64
C GLY A 67 -14.97 -3.00 9.77
N ALA A 68 -14.94 -3.86 8.75
CA ALA A 68 -13.90 -3.90 7.73
C ALA A 68 -13.76 -2.58 6.96
N LEU A 69 -14.87 -2.01 6.49
CA LEU A 69 -14.88 -0.74 5.75
C LEU A 69 -14.37 0.40 6.63
N LEU A 70 -14.85 0.48 7.88
CA LEU A 70 -14.40 1.48 8.85
C LEU A 70 -12.89 1.35 9.10
N GLY A 71 -12.41 0.13 9.35
CA GLY A 71 -10.99 -0.16 9.56
C GLY A 71 -10.14 0.21 8.34
N SER A 72 -10.56 -0.21 7.15
CA SER A 72 -9.79 0.00 5.92
C SER A 72 -9.80 1.45 5.45
N VAL A 73 -10.95 2.13 5.45
CA VAL A 73 -11.11 3.46 4.82
C VAL A 73 -10.87 4.60 5.80
N PHE A 74 -11.10 4.40 7.09
CA PHE A 74 -10.90 5.46 8.10
C PHE A 74 -9.65 5.22 8.95
N MET A 75 -9.46 4.02 9.52
CA MET A 75 -8.32 3.78 10.42
C MET A 75 -6.99 3.60 9.67
N LEU A 76 -7.00 2.82 8.59
CA LEU A 76 -5.80 2.46 7.83
C LEU A 76 -5.04 3.68 7.25
N PRO A 77 -5.69 4.68 6.62
CA PRO A 77 -4.99 5.87 6.12
C PRO A 77 -4.27 6.61 7.24
N LEU A 78 -4.92 6.79 8.40
CA LEU A 78 -4.31 7.45 9.56
C LEU A 78 -3.06 6.70 10.02
N MET A 79 -3.12 5.37 10.09
CA MET A 79 -1.95 4.54 10.42
C MET A 79 -0.82 4.72 9.39
N PHE A 80 -1.13 4.75 8.09
CA PHE A 80 -0.12 4.97 7.06
C PHE A 80 0.48 6.36 7.09
N TYR A 81 -0.27 7.39 7.50
CA TYR A 81 0.26 8.72 7.73
C TYR A 81 1.28 8.75 8.87
N VAL A 82 0.98 8.07 9.98
CA VAL A 82 1.92 7.91 11.10
C VAL A 82 3.17 7.16 10.63
N LEU A 83 3.01 6.08 9.85
CA LEU A 83 4.13 5.32 9.28
C LEU A 83 4.97 6.16 8.31
N ALA A 84 4.33 6.97 7.45
CA ALA A 84 5.02 7.88 6.54
C ALA A 84 5.87 8.89 7.33
N TRP A 85 5.30 9.47 8.39
CA TRP A 85 6.00 10.39 9.26
C TRP A 85 7.18 9.73 9.97
N ALA A 86 6.98 8.54 10.56
CA ALA A 86 8.05 7.77 11.19
C ALA A 86 9.16 7.42 10.20
N SER A 87 8.82 7.00 8.99
CA SER A 87 9.79 6.64 7.95
C SER A 87 10.62 7.84 7.47
N GLY A 88 9.98 9.01 7.30
CA GLY A 88 10.67 10.25 6.98
C GLY A 88 11.57 10.69 8.13
N GLY A 89 11.13 10.53 9.38
CA GLY A 89 11.92 10.78 10.57
C GLY A 89 13.18 9.91 10.61
N ILE A 90 13.04 8.60 10.42
CA ILE A 90 14.17 7.65 10.38
C ILE A 90 15.14 8.00 9.24
N ALA A 91 14.62 8.28 8.04
CA ALA A 91 15.47 8.67 6.91
C ALA A 91 16.28 9.94 7.21
N ARG A 92 15.68 10.93 7.87
CA ARG A 92 16.36 12.15 8.29
C ARG A 92 17.40 11.92 9.39
N LEU A 93 17.13 11.01 10.34
CA LEU A 93 18.11 10.62 11.36
C LEU A 93 19.33 9.93 10.74
N LEU A 94 19.16 9.24 9.62
CA LEU A 94 20.23 8.64 8.82
C LEU A 94 20.92 9.64 7.88
N GLY A 95 20.61 10.94 7.98
CA GLY A 95 21.23 12.01 7.19
C GLY A 95 20.66 12.18 5.78
N ALA A 96 19.57 11.51 5.43
CA ALA A 96 18.96 11.66 4.10
C ALA A 96 18.10 12.94 4.04
N PRO A 97 18.23 13.78 2.98
CA PRO A 97 17.46 15.01 2.81
C PRO A 97 16.01 14.73 2.34
N VAL A 98 15.27 13.88 3.05
CA VAL A 98 13.90 13.49 2.67
C VAL A 98 12.89 14.42 3.35
N THR A 99 12.07 15.11 2.56
CA THR A 99 10.94 15.90 3.09
C THR A 99 9.78 14.99 3.51
N SER A 100 8.89 15.50 4.37
CA SER A 100 7.71 14.71 4.79
C SER A 100 6.82 14.33 3.60
N TYR A 101 6.68 15.21 2.61
CA TYR A 101 5.96 14.91 1.37
C TYR A 101 6.60 13.76 0.57
N MET A 102 7.92 13.79 0.42
CA MET A 102 8.66 12.75 -0.30
C MET A 102 8.50 11.37 0.34
N ALA A 103 8.54 11.31 1.68
CA ALA A 103 8.32 10.07 2.41
C ALA A 103 6.90 9.51 2.20
N ARG A 104 5.88 10.39 2.23
CA ARG A 104 4.47 10.01 1.96
C ARG A 104 4.31 9.47 0.55
N ILE A 105 4.83 10.19 -0.46
CA ILE A 105 4.72 9.74 -1.86
C ILE A 105 5.41 8.39 -2.05
N ALA A 106 6.62 8.20 -1.51
CA ALA A 106 7.33 6.93 -1.62
C ALA A 106 6.54 5.77 -0.98
N LEU A 107 5.99 5.97 0.22
CA LEU A 107 5.22 4.94 0.93
C LEU A 107 3.87 4.67 0.25
N PHE A 108 3.08 5.71 -0.01
CA PHE A 108 1.71 5.57 -0.52
C PHE A 108 1.71 5.04 -1.95
N TRP A 109 2.68 5.44 -2.76
CA TRP A 109 2.87 4.84 -4.08
C TRP A 109 3.26 3.36 -3.98
N ALA A 110 4.17 2.99 -3.09
CA ALA A 110 4.57 1.60 -2.90
C ALA A 110 3.38 0.72 -2.46
N LEU A 111 2.54 1.22 -1.54
CA LEU A 111 1.29 0.56 -1.15
C LEU A 111 0.40 0.34 -2.37
N LEU A 112 0.05 1.41 -3.08
CA LEU A 112 -0.83 1.34 -4.25
C LEU A 112 -0.28 0.42 -5.35
N ALA A 113 1.02 0.50 -5.65
CA ALA A 113 1.64 -0.33 -6.67
C ALA A 113 1.70 -1.82 -6.28
N SER A 114 1.74 -2.12 -4.98
CA SER A 114 1.69 -3.50 -4.46
C SER A 114 0.26 -4.09 -4.39
N SER A 115 -0.77 -3.29 -4.70
CA SER A 115 -2.17 -3.70 -4.59
C SER A 115 -2.58 -4.95 -5.38
N PRO A 116 -2.00 -5.30 -6.55
CA PRO A 116 -2.33 -6.58 -7.20
C PRO A 116 -1.97 -7.80 -6.35
N LEU A 117 -0.91 -7.72 -5.56
CA LEU A 117 -0.48 -8.82 -4.68
C LEU A 117 -1.35 -8.89 -3.41
N VAL A 118 -1.84 -7.76 -2.91
CA VAL A 118 -2.85 -7.74 -1.83
C VAL A 118 -4.13 -8.41 -2.27
N LEU A 119 -4.63 -8.08 -3.47
CA LEU A 119 -5.80 -8.72 -4.05
C LEU A 119 -5.60 -10.22 -4.21
N LEU A 120 -4.43 -10.65 -4.71
CA LEU A 120 -4.09 -12.07 -4.82
C LEU A 120 -4.11 -12.77 -3.45
N ASN A 121 -3.49 -12.17 -2.43
CA ASN A 121 -3.49 -12.73 -1.08
C ASN A 121 -4.90 -12.88 -0.50
N GLY A 122 -5.76 -11.87 -0.69
CA GLY A 122 -7.15 -11.88 -0.26
C GLY A 122 -7.99 -12.94 -0.95
N LEU A 123 -7.82 -13.10 -2.27
CA LEU A 123 -8.46 -14.17 -3.06
C LEU A 123 -8.04 -15.56 -2.58
N VAL A 124 -6.74 -15.79 -2.40
CA VAL A 124 -6.22 -17.06 -1.90
C VAL A 124 -6.78 -17.38 -0.51
N GLY A 125 -6.81 -16.39 0.39
CA GLY A 125 -7.39 -16.56 1.73
C GLY A 125 -8.88 -16.85 1.73
N GLY A 126 -9.65 -16.21 0.84
CA GLY A 126 -11.09 -16.44 0.74
C GLY A 126 -11.45 -17.79 0.10
N PHE A 127 -10.83 -18.14 -1.02
CA PHE A 127 -11.19 -19.35 -1.76
C PHE A 127 -10.53 -20.62 -1.22
N ILE A 128 -9.23 -20.57 -0.89
CA ILE A 128 -8.52 -21.75 -0.40
C ILE A 128 -8.68 -21.87 1.12
N GLY A 129 -8.54 -20.75 1.82
CA GLY A 129 -8.54 -20.68 3.28
C GLY A 129 -7.14 -20.44 3.84
N PRO A 130 -7.01 -20.38 5.17
CA PRO A 130 -5.71 -20.18 5.82
C PRO A 130 -4.78 -21.36 5.52
N GLY A 131 -3.56 -21.06 5.06
CA GLY A 131 -2.58 -22.10 4.75
C GLY A 131 -1.31 -21.56 4.06
N PRO A 132 -0.37 -22.46 3.70
CA PRO A 132 0.93 -22.08 3.14
C PRO A 132 0.85 -21.22 1.88
N ALA A 133 -0.17 -21.43 1.03
CA ALA A 133 -0.39 -20.63 -0.17
C ALA A 133 -0.71 -19.17 0.17
N GLN A 134 -1.58 -18.93 1.17
CA GLN A 134 -1.91 -17.58 1.62
C GLN A 134 -0.68 -16.92 2.25
N THR A 135 0.03 -17.64 3.12
CA THR A 135 1.26 -17.13 3.73
C THR A 135 2.31 -16.78 2.68
N GLY A 136 2.51 -17.64 1.66
CA GLY A 136 3.42 -17.39 0.56
C GLY A 136 3.05 -16.15 -0.25
N ALA A 137 1.78 -15.99 -0.60
CA ALA A 137 1.30 -14.78 -1.28
C ALA A 137 1.50 -13.52 -0.43
N GLY A 138 1.29 -13.62 0.89
CA GLY A 138 1.49 -12.52 1.83
C GLY A 138 2.96 -12.13 1.97
N LEU A 139 3.86 -13.11 2.08
CA LEU A 139 5.30 -12.87 2.11
C LEU A 139 5.79 -12.25 0.81
N LEU A 140 5.31 -12.74 -0.33
CA LEU A 140 5.62 -12.16 -1.64
C LEU A 140 5.14 -10.71 -1.73
N TRP A 141 3.93 -10.42 -1.27
CA TRP A 141 3.41 -9.07 -1.21
C TRP A 141 4.30 -8.16 -0.35
N VAL A 142 4.64 -8.56 0.88
CA VAL A 142 5.48 -7.78 1.79
C VAL A 142 6.87 -7.55 1.20
N ALA A 143 7.47 -8.56 0.56
CA ALA A 143 8.78 -8.44 -0.08
C ALA A 143 8.76 -7.42 -1.24
N VAL A 144 7.75 -7.47 -2.11
CA VAL A 144 7.60 -6.53 -3.22
C VAL A 144 7.28 -5.12 -2.72
N PHE A 145 6.40 -5.00 -1.73
CA PHE A 145 6.11 -3.72 -1.09
C PHE A 145 7.38 -3.09 -0.48
N ALA A 146 8.16 -3.87 0.29
CA ALA A 146 9.40 -3.41 0.89
C ALA A 146 10.40 -2.96 -0.18
N TRP A 147 10.57 -3.74 -1.26
CA TRP A 147 11.38 -3.32 -2.41
C TRP A 147 10.92 -1.96 -2.93
N PHE A 148 9.64 -1.82 -3.29
CA PHE A 148 9.10 -0.58 -3.86
C PHE A 148 9.33 0.61 -2.94
N TRP A 149 9.08 0.42 -1.66
CA TRP A 149 9.20 1.46 -0.65
C TRP A 149 10.65 1.91 -0.43
N PHE A 150 11.58 0.98 -0.18
CA PHE A 150 12.99 1.33 0.02
C PHE A 150 13.63 1.92 -1.23
N SER A 151 13.29 1.39 -2.41
CA SER A 151 13.76 1.95 -3.68
C SER A 151 13.20 3.36 -3.93
N GLY A 152 11.94 3.60 -3.54
CA GLY A 152 11.30 4.90 -3.60
C GLY A 152 11.95 5.92 -2.66
N LEU A 153 12.19 5.53 -1.40
CA LEU A 153 12.86 6.37 -0.39
C LEU A 153 14.30 6.69 -0.79
N ALA A 154 15.06 5.70 -1.27
CA ALA A 154 16.42 5.91 -1.76
C ALA A 154 16.47 6.81 -3.00
N GLN A 155 15.41 6.82 -3.82
CA GLN A 155 15.32 7.77 -4.93
C GLN A 155 14.93 9.16 -4.45
N ALA A 156 14.01 9.26 -3.49
CA ALA A 156 13.61 10.53 -2.91
C ALA A 156 14.81 11.26 -2.30
N SER A 157 15.67 10.57 -1.55
CA SER A 157 16.87 11.19 -0.98
C SER A 157 17.83 11.75 -2.04
N ARG A 158 17.98 11.07 -3.18
CA ARG A 158 18.81 11.52 -4.31
C ARG A 158 18.24 12.69 -5.11
N THR A 159 16.95 12.98 -4.96
CA THR A 159 16.27 14.04 -5.74
C THR A 159 16.25 15.37 -4.97
N ALA A 160 16.58 15.35 -3.67
CA ALA A 160 16.66 16.54 -2.83
C ALA A 160 18.06 17.20 -2.82
N THR A 161 19.06 16.54 -3.43
CA THR A 161 20.41 17.06 -3.71
C THR A 161 20.49 17.53 -5.14
#